data_AF-A0A3M2KU41-F1
#
_entry.id   AF-A0A3M2KU41-F1
#
_cell.length_a   1.000
_cell.length_b   1.000
_cell.length_c   1.000
_cell.angle_alpha   90.00
_cell.angle_beta   90.00
_cell.angle_gamma   90.00
#
_symmetry.space_group_name_H-M   'P 1'
#
loop_
_entity.id
_entity.type
_entity.pdbx_description
1 polymer ?
#
loop_
_entity_poly.entity_id
_entity_poly.type
_entity_poly.pdbx_seq_one_letter_code
_entity_poly.pdbx_strand_id
1 'polypeptide(L)'
;AADLHGLRALDASLAGEPATARALAARAVAAAETTDSPLTRATAHLDLARVQLAADLPARAVASAGEAVRLYAAKGHRVGRDTTISLLAHAASRLDPRARRTAAGGRPARSGGGER
;
A
#
# COMPACT_ATOMS: atom_id res chain seq x y z
N ALA A 1 5.92 2.74 20.34
CA ALA A 1 6.15 4.05 19.67
C ALA A 1 5.71 4.02 18.21
N ALA A 2 6.12 3.02 17.42
CA ALA A 2 5.74 2.87 16.01
C ALA A 2 4.21 2.90 15.79
N ASP A 3 3.45 2.03 16.48
CA ASP A 3 2.00 1.93 16.28
C ASP A 3 1.26 3.24 16.58
N LEU A 4 1.64 3.94 17.65
CA LEU A 4 1.06 5.24 18.00
C LEU A 4 1.34 6.30 16.92
N HIS A 5 2.57 6.34 16.39
CA HIS A 5 2.89 7.24 15.28
C HIS A 5 2.12 6.87 14.01
N GLY A 6 1.94 5.58 13.72
CA GLY A 6 1.15 5.08 12.59
C GLY A 6 -0.31 5.51 12.65
N LEU A 7 -0.97 5.27 13.79
CA LEU A 7 -2.35 5.70 14.01
C LEU A 7 -2.53 7.22 13.87
N ARG A 8 -1.65 8.01 14.51
CA ARG A 8 -1.69 9.47 14.39
C ARG A 8 -1.43 9.95 12.96
N ALA A 9 -0.62 9.23 12.19
CA ALA A 9 -0.39 9.55 10.78
C ALA A 9 -1.65 9.34 9.94
N LEU A 10 -2.38 8.25 10.18
CA LEU A 10 -3.65 7.97 9.51
C LEU A 10 -4.72 9.00 9.90
N ASP A 11 -4.83 9.35 11.18
CA ASP A 11 -5.76 10.38 11.66
C ASP A 11 -5.46 11.75 11.01
N ALA A 12 -4.19 12.17 11.01
CA ALA A 12 -3.77 13.41 10.34
C ALA A 12 -4.06 13.37 8.83
N SER A 13 -3.91 12.21 8.18
CA SER A 13 -4.24 12.04 6.77
C SER A 13 -5.74 12.22 6.50
N LEU A 14 -6.60 11.69 7.37
CA LEU A 14 -8.06 11.84 7.29
C LEU A 14 -8.50 13.27 7.57
N ALA A 15 -7.77 13.98 8.46
CA ALA A 15 -8.01 15.38 8.77
C ALA A 15 -7.56 16.35 7.66
N GLY A 16 -6.95 15.85 6.57
CA GLY A 16 -6.47 16.71 5.48
C GLY A 16 -5.15 17.42 5.79
N GLU A 17 -4.33 16.86 6.68
CA GLU A 17 -3.04 17.42 7.12
C GLU A 17 -1.85 16.61 6.55
N PRO A 18 -1.57 16.69 5.24
CA PRO A 18 -0.66 15.76 4.55
C PRO A 18 0.79 15.88 5.02
N ALA A 19 1.24 17.07 5.42
CA ALA A 19 2.60 17.27 5.93
C ALA A 19 2.79 16.57 7.28
N THR A 20 1.84 16.77 8.20
CA THR A 20 1.82 16.14 9.53
C THR A 20 1.70 14.63 9.42
N ALA A 21 0.78 14.14 8.59
CA ALA A 21 0.61 12.71 8.33
C ALA A 21 1.91 12.05 7.87
N ARG A 22 2.60 12.66 6.89
CA ARG A 22 3.86 12.12 6.36
C ARG A 22 4.99 12.13 7.40
N ALA A 23 5.09 13.19 8.19
CA ALA A 23 6.10 13.28 9.25
C ALA A 23 5.87 12.19 10.32
N LEU A 24 4.62 11.96 10.72
CA LEU A 24 4.27 10.91 11.68
C LEU A 24 4.51 9.51 11.11
N ALA A 25 4.12 9.25 9.86
CA ALA A 25 4.37 7.96 9.22
C ALA A 25 5.87 7.66 9.09
N ALA A 26 6.69 8.66 8.73
CA ALA A 26 8.15 8.49 8.70
C ALA A 26 8.73 8.17 10.09
N ARG A 27 8.23 8.83 11.14
CA ARG A 27 8.60 8.50 12.53
C ARG A 27 8.13 7.11 12.96
N ALA A 28 7.01 6.62 12.42
CA ALA A 28 6.53 5.27 12.66
C ALA A 28 7.50 4.24 12.09
N VAL A 29 7.96 4.45 10.84
CA VAL A 29 8.97 3.59 10.18
C VAL A 29 10.28 3.61 10.95
N ALA A 30 10.83 4.78 11.25
CA ALA A 30 12.09 4.89 12.01
C ALA A 30 12.00 4.20 13.38
N ALA A 31 10.86 4.31 14.08
CA ALA A 31 10.64 3.63 15.35
C ALA A 31 10.42 2.11 15.21
N ALA A 32 9.94 1.64 14.06
CA ALA A 32 9.77 0.22 13.78
C ALA A 32 11.10 -0.46 13.39
N GLU A 33 11.98 0.27 12.69
CA GLU A 33 13.32 -0.18 12.28
C GLU A 33 14.21 -0.54 13.48
N THR A 34 14.01 0.11 14.63
CA THR A 34 14.73 -0.22 15.87
C THR A 34 14.27 -1.52 16.55
N THR A 35 13.20 -2.14 16.05
CA THR A 35 12.65 -3.40 16.58
C THR A 35 13.05 -4.57 15.71
N ASP A 36 13.24 -5.78 16.26
CA ASP A 36 13.49 -7.01 15.48
C ASP A 36 12.21 -7.62 14.89
N SER A 37 11.06 -6.96 15.04
CA SER A 37 9.77 -7.47 14.60
C SER A 37 9.51 -7.14 13.12
N PRO A 38 9.53 -8.13 12.21
CA PRO A 38 9.19 -7.89 10.81
C PRO A 38 7.73 -7.45 10.64
N LEU A 39 6.82 -7.83 11.54
CA LEU A 39 5.42 -7.39 11.49
C LEU A 39 5.29 -5.90 11.82
N THR A 40 6.00 -5.43 12.84
CA THR A 40 5.97 -4.02 13.24
C THR A 40 6.54 -3.15 12.12
N ARG A 41 7.66 -3.57 11.51
CA ARG A 41 8.24 -2.91 10.32
C ARG A 41 7.27 -2.92 9.14
N ALA A 42 6.65 -4.07 8.85
CA ALA A 42 5.70 -4.19 7.75
C ALA A 42 4.49 -3.27 7.91
N THR A 43 3.89 -3.23 9.11
CA THR A 43 2.75 -2.35 9.42
C THR A 43 3.12 -0.87 9.26
N ALA A 44 4.29 -0.45 9.75
CA ALA A 44 4.74 0.93 9.59
C ALA A 44 4.93 1.33 8.12
N HIS A 45 5.49 0.44 7.29
CA HIS A 45 5.61 0.67 5.85
C HIS A 45 4.26 0.69 5.12
N LEU A 46 3.30 -0.14 5.55
CA LEU A 46 1.92 -0.11 5.03
C LEU A 46 1.23 1.22 5.36
N ASP A 47 1.35 1.72 6.58
CA ASP A 47 0.77 3.00 6.97
C ASP A 47 1.41 4.18 6.23
N LEU A 48 2.74 4.15 6.03
CA LEU A 48 3.43 5.11 5.18
C LEU A 48 2.91 5.06 3.73
N ALA A 49 2.70 3.87 3.17
CA ALA A 49 2.15 3.72 1.82
C ALA A 49 0.74 4.32 1.70
N ARG A 50 -0.13 4.11 2.69
CA ARG A 50 -1.48 4.70 2.74
C ARG A 50 -1.43 6.22 2.77
N VAL A 51 -0.59 6.79 3.64
CA VAL A 51 -0.41 8.25 3.75
C VAL A 51 0.14 8.84 2.44
N GLN A 52 1.12 8.18 1.81
CA GLN A 52 1.66 8.62 0.53
C GLN A 52 0.62 8.60 -0.58
N LEU A 53 -0.24 7.58 -0.61
CA LEU A 53 -1.30 7.49 -1.61
C LEU A 53 -2.40 8.53 -1.39
N ALA A 54 -2.75 8.83 -0.14
CA ALA A 54 -3.68 9.91 0.20
C ALA A 54 -3.11 11.29 -0.17
N ALA A 55 -1.79 11.47 -0.07
CA ALA A 55 -1.08 12.68 -0.50
C ALA A 55 -0.78 12.73 -2.02
N ASP A 56 -1.36 11.83 -2.81
CA ASP A 56 -1.16 11.70 -4.27
C ASP A 56 0.30 11.51 -4.70
N LEU A 57 1.03 10.67 -3.97
CA LEU A 57 2.42 10.28 -4.25
C LEU A 57 2.52 8.79 -4.61
N PRO A 58 1.91 8.34 -5.71
CA PRO A 58 1.76 6.93 -6.02
C PRO A 58 3.10 6.18 -6.18
N ALA A 59 4.15 6.83 -6.71
CA ALA A 59 5.48 6.21 -6.85
C ALA A 59 6.08 5.83 -5.50
N ARG A 60 5.93 6.71 -4.51
CA ARG A 60 6.41 6.48 -3.14
C ARG A 60 5.56 5.41 -2.45
N ALA A 61 4.24 5.46 -2.65
CA ALA A 61 3.33 4.46 -2.11
C ALA A 61 3.65 3.05 -2.62
N VAL A 62 3.98 2.89 -3.91
CA VAL A 62 4.42 1.61 -4.48
C VAL A 62 5.70 1.11 -3.79
N ALA A 63 6.71 1.96 -3.61
CA ALA A 63 7.94 1.57 -2.95
C ALA A 63 7.70 1.11 -1.49
N SER A 64 6.96 1.88 -0.71
CA SER A 64 6.65 1.56 0.69
C SER A 64 5.78 0.30 0.80
N ALA A 65 4.77 0.14 -0.06
CA ALA A 65 3.92 -1.04 -0.08
C ALA A 65 4.71 -2.30 -0.49
N GLY A 66 5.64 -2.18 -1.43
CA GLY A 66 6.51 -3.28 -1.85
C GLY A 66 7.36 -3.81 -0.68
N GLU A 67 7.91 -2.91 0.13
CA GLU A 67 8.67 -3.28 1.31
C GLU A 67 7.80 -3.96 2.38
N ALA A 68 6.58 -3.45 2.63
CA ALA A 68 5.63 -4.10 3.51
C ALA A 68 5.24 -5.51 3.03
N VAL A 69 5.02 -5.72 1.73
CA VAL A 69 4.77 -7.05 1.14
C VAL A 69 5.93 -8.00 1.42
N ARG A 70 7.17 -7.55 1.19
CA ARG A 70 8.38 -8.34 1.42
C ARG A 70 8.49 -8.80 2.88
N LEU A 71 8.24 -7.89 3.82
CA LEU A 71 8.31 -8.16 5.26
C LEU A 71 7.18 -9.10 5.74
N TYR A 72 5.94 -8.87 5.31
CA TYR A 72 4.83 -9.78 5.64
C TYR A 72 5.06 -11.18 5.03
N ALA A 73 5.58 -11.26 3.81
CA ALA A 73 5.91 -12.53 3.17
C ALA A 73 7.00 -13.28 3.94
N ALA A 74 8.08 -12.60 4.35
CA ALA A 74 9.16 -13.19 5.14
C ALA A 74 8.67 -13.77 6.48
N LYS A 75 7.66 -13.15 7.10
CA LYS A 75 7.04 -13.65 8.34
C LYS A 75 5.93 -14.69 8.11
N GLY A 76 5.50 -14.92 6.86
CA GLY A 76 4.36 -15.81 6.55
C GLY A 76 2.98 -15.20 6.87
N HIS A 77 2.89 -13.88 7.03
CA HIS A 77 1.67 -13.19 7.45
C HIS A 77 0.75 -12.88 6.25
N ARG A 78 -0.07 -13.88 5.86
CA ARG A 78 -0.89 -13.83 4.63
C ARG A 78 -1.85 -12.65 4.55
N VAL A 79 -2.64 -12.42 5.61
CA VAL A 79 -3.67 -11.36 5.62
C VAL A 79 -3.07 -9.98 5.38
N GLY A 80 -1.97 -9.66 6.07
CA GLY A 80 -1.25 -8.39 5.90
C GLY A 80 -0.62 -8.27 4.52
N ARG A 81 -0.02 -9.37 4.00
CA ARG A 81 0.54 -9.42 2.65
C ARG A 81 -0.52 -9.13 1.59
N ASP A 82 -1.65 -9.83 1.61
CA ASP A 82 -2.66 -9.76 0.56
C ASP A 82 -3.38 -8.39 0.58
N THR A 83 -3.59 -7.83 1.78
CA THR A 83 -4.07 -6.44 1.96
C THR A 83 -3.10 -5.44 1.33
N THR A 84 -1.79 -5.61 1.57
CA THR A 84 -0.76 -4.72 1.04
C THR A 84 -0.59 -4.87 -0.47
N ILE A 85 -0.74 -6.08 -1.03
CA ILE A 85 -0.75 -6.32 -2.48
C ILE A 85 -1.88 -5.55 -3.15
N SER A 86 -3.08 -5.56 -2.56
CA SER A 86 -4.22 -4.79 -3.08
C SER A 86 -3.92 -3.28 -3.11
N LEU A 87 -3.30 -2.75 -2.05
CA LEU A 87 -2.87 -1.35 -2.01
C LEU A 87 -1.78 -1.04 -3.05
N LEU A 88 -0.80 -1.93 -3.20
CA LEU A 88 0.28 -1.80 -4.17
C LEU A 88 -0.27 -1.75 -5.60
N ALA A 89 -1.20 -2.66 -5.94
CA ALA A 89 -1.85 -2.68 -7.25
C ALA A 89 -2.63 -1.38 -7.51
N HIS A 90 -3.35 -0.88 -6.50
CA HIS A 90 -4.06 0.39 -6.60
C HIS A 90 -3.09 1.57 -6.81
N ALA A 91 -2.01 1.65 -6.04
CA ALA A 91 -0.98 2.68 -6.18
C ALA A 91 -0.29 2.61 -7.56
N ALA A 92 0.03 1.41 -8.05
CA ALA A 92 0.61 1.21 -9.38
C ALA A 92 -0.35 1.67 -10.50
N SER A 93 -1.66 1.42 -10.35
CA SER A 93 -2.66 1.88 -11.32
C SER A 93 -2.77 3.42 -11.42
N ARG A 94 -2.33 4.16 -10.39
CA ARG A 94 -2.25 5.62 -10.43
C ARG A 94 -0.99 6.15 -11.13
N LEU A 95 0.07 5.35 -11.24
CA LEU A 95 1.27 5.71 -12.00
C LEU A 95 1.04 5.68 -13.51
N ASP A 96 0.26 4.70 -13.97
CA ASP A 96 -0.16 4.61 -15.36
C ASP A 96 -1.69 4.52 -15.48
N PRO A 97 -2.37 5.66 -15.65
CA PRO A 97 -3.82 5.68 -15.87
C PRO A 97 -4.25 4.94 -17.15
N ARG A 98 -3.33 4.68 -18.10
CA ARG A 98 -3.65 3.96 -19.35
C ARG A 98 -3.73 2.45 -19.12
N ALA A 99 -2.93 1.89 -18.23
CA ALA A 99 -3.02 0.47 -17.81
C ALA A 99 -4.40 0.11 -17.19
N ARG A 100 -5.09 1.10 -16.62
CA ARG A 100 -6.45 0.93 -16.06
C ARG A 100 -7.51 0.62 -17.11
N ARG A 101 -7.33 1.09 -18.36
CA ARG A 101 -8.28 0.88 -19.47
C ARG A 101 -8.11 -0.48 -20.15
N THR A 102 -6.89 -1.02 -20.20
CA THR A 102 -6.62 -2.34 -20.78
C THR A 102 -7.09 -3.49 -19.90
N ALA A 103 -6.98 -3.37 -18.57
CA ALA A 103 -7.51 -4.36 -17.64
C ALA A 103 -9.06 -4.42 -17.60
N ALA A 104 -9.74 -3.29 -17.79
CA ALA A 104 -11.20 -3.22 -17.84
C ALA A 104 -11.80 -3.61 -19.22
N GLY A 105 -11.00 -3.59 -20.29
CA GLY A 105 -11.41 -3.97 -21.65
C GLY A 105 -11.24 -5.46 -21.98
N GLY A 106 -10.56 -6.22 -21.11
CA GLY A 106 -10.29 -7.65 -21.30
C GLY A 106 -11.45 -8.56 -20.86
N ARG A 107 -12.67 -8.35 -21.39
CA ARG A 107 -13.68 -9.42 -21.36
C ARG A 107 -13.23 -10.48 -22.38
N PRO A 108 -13.00 -11.76 -21.99
CA PRO A 108 -12.75 -12.78 -22.99
C PRO A 108 -13.98 -12.87 -23.88
N ALA A 109 -13.78 -12.66 -25.18
CA ALA A 109 -14.78 -13.02 -26.17
C ALA A 109 -15.07 -14.51 -25.97
N ARG A 110 -16.23 -14.81 -25.36
CA ARG A 110 -16.80 -16.15 -25.50
C ARG A 110 -17.07 -16.30 -26.98
N SER A 111 -16.19 -17.02 -27.65
CA SER A 111 -16.45 -17.55 -28.98
C SER A 111 -17.65 -18.47 -28.84
N GLY A 112 -18.83 -17.93 -29.12
CA GLY A 112 -20.02 -18.72 -29.41
C GLY A 112 -19.73 -19.49 -30.68
N GLY A 113 -19.30 -20.75 -30.54
CA GLY A 113 -19.38 -21.72 -31.61
C GLY A 113 -20.84 -22.13 -31.74
N GLY A 114 -21.53 -21.56 -32.71
CA GLY A 114 -22.87 -21.94 -33.10
C GLY A 114 -22.91 -23.34 -33.71
N GLU A 115 -23.94 -24.08 -33.31
CA GLU A 115 -24.86 -24.82 -34.17
C GLU A 115 -24.27 -25.59 -35.36
N ARG A 116 -24.23 -26.93 -35.23
CA ARG A 116 -25.03 -27.84 -36.06
C ARG A 116 -25.51 -29.02 -35.23
#